data_AF-A0A024EB59-F1
#
_entry.id   AF-A0A024EB59-F1
#
_cell.length_a   1.000
_cell.length_b   1.000
_cell.length_c   1.000
_cell.angle_alpha   90.00
_cell.angle_beta   90.00
_cell.angle_gamma   90.00
#
_symmetry.space_group_name_H-M   'P 1'
#
loop_
_entity.id
_entity.type
_entity.pdbx_description
1 polymer ?
#
loop_
_entity_poly.entity_id
_entity_poly.type
_entity_poly.pdbx_seq_one_letter_code
_entity_poly.pdbx_strand_id
1 'polypeptide(L)'
;MQILYVYQNPLLAWEFIKAREEAEGRRIRPEHFVDQYFAARDVVNALKLEYGGNVHVDLLLKHIDNSGRLYKAGVDKIDYHIPERHTRADLMAQLGLGSGAHS
;
A
#
# COMPACT_ATOMS: atom_id res chain seq x y z
N MET A 1 -16.45 -8.93 -11.23
CA MET A 1 -15.17 -8.21 -11.42
C MET A 1 -14.12 -8.83 -10.51
N GLN A 2 -12.89 -8.98 -10.99
CA GLN A 2 -11.77 -9.55 -10.23
C GLN A 2 -10.76 -8.44 -9.87
N ILE A 3 -10.36 -8.36 -8.60
CA ILE A 3 -9.31 -7.47 -8.10
C ILE A 3 -8.22 -8.32 -7.47
N LEU A 4 -6.96 -8.06 -7.82
CA LEU A 4 -5.81 -8.57 -7.09
C LEU A 4 -5.24 -7.42 -6.25
N TYR A 5 -5.49 -7.43 -4.96
CA TYR A 5 -4.91 -6.47 -4.02
C TYR A 5 -3.53 -6.95 -3.59
N VAL A 6 -2.49 -6.17 -3.92
CA VAL A 6 -1.11 -6.50 -3.59
C VAL A 6 -0.65 -5.60 -2.45
N TYR A 7 -0.36 -6.19 -1.29
CA TYR A 7 0.28 -5.47 -0.20
C TYR A 7 1.79 -5.65 -0.24
N GLN A 8 2.48 -4.51 -0.07
CA GLN A 8 3.91 -4.40 0.15
C GLN A 8 4.11 -3.48 1.35
N ASN A 9 5.13 -3.76 2.18
CA ASN A 9 5.56 -2.79 3.20
C ASN A 9 5.83 -1.43 2.52
N PRO A 10 5.23 -0.32 3.02
CA PRO A 10 5.28 0.96 2.32
C PRO A 10 6.70 1.55 2.24
N LEU A 11 7.56 1.29 3.21
CA LEU A 11 8.96 1.75 3.17
C LEU A 11 9.73 1.06 2.05
N LEU A 12 9.57 -0.26 1.92
CA LEU A 12 10.21 -1.01 0.83
C LEU A 12 9.62 -0.65 -0.54
N ALA A 13 8.30 -0.42 -0.63
CA ALA A 13 7.67 0.08 -1.84
C ALA A 13 8.22 1.45 -2.26
N TRP A 14 8.48 2.33 -1.30
CA TRP A 14 9.07 3.64 -1.54
C TRP A 14 10.51 3.55 -2.07
N GLU A 15 11.34 2.65 -1.53
CA GLU A 15 12.69 2.43 -2.07
C GLU A 15 12.66 2.01 -3.55
N PHE A 16 11.72 1.16 -3.96
CA PHE A 16 11.55 0.81 -5.37
C PHE A 16 11.11 1.98 -6.24
N ILE A 17 10.28 2.89 -5.71
CA ILE A 17 9.87 4.10 -6.42
C ILE A 17 11.07 5.01 -6.62
N LYS A 18 11.89 5.25 -5.60
CA LYS A 18 13.12 6.06 -5.72
C LYS A 18 14.09 5.47 -6.74
N ALA A 19 14.31 4.16 -6.71
CA ALA A 19 15.18 3.48 -7.67
C ALA A 19 14.67 3.63 -9.12
N ARG A 20 13.34 3.57 -9.32
CA ARG A 20 12.72 3.82 -10.63
C ARG A 20 12.80 5.29 -11.05
N GLU A 21 12.63 6.22 -10.13
CA GLU A 21 12.79 7.65 -10.43
C GLU A 21 14.20 7.96 -10.93
N GLU A 22 15.23 7.36 -10.32
CA GLU A 22 16.62 7.49 -10.77
C GLU A 22 16.85 6.88 -12.17
N ALA A 23 16.24 5.71 -12.46
CA ALA A 23 16.42 5.01 -13.73
C ALA A 23 15.55 5.57 -14.88
N GLU A 24 14.35 6.06 -14.59
CA GLU A 24 13.30 6.36 -15.58
C GLU A 24 12.87 7.84 -15.59
N GLY A 25 13.31 8.66 -14.62
CA GLY A 25 13.05 10.11 -14.55
C GLY A 25 11.63 10.51 -14.17
N ARG A 26 10.75 9.56 -13.79
CA ARG A 26 9.39 9.85 -13.35
C ARG A 26 9.33 10.07 -11.83
N ARG A 27 9.27 11.34 -11.43
CA ARG A 27 9.16 11.72 -10.02
C ARG A 27 7.78 11.47 -9.43
N ILE A 28 7.75 10.79 -8.28
CA ILE A 28 6.55 10.66 -7.45
C ILE A 28 6.78 11.44 -6.16
N ARG A 29 5.87 12.35 -5.82
CA ARG A 29 5.93 13.09 -4.55
C ARG A 29 5.59 12.14 -3.39
N PRO A 30 6.33 12.15 -2.26
CA PRO A 30 6.05 11.21 -1.19
C PRO A 30 4.65 11.39 -0.58
N GLU A 31 4.08 12.59 -0.59
CA GLU A 31 2.69 12.84 -0.16
C GLU A 31 1.69 12.06 -1.03
N HIS A 32 1.89 12.07 -2.35
CA HIS A 32 1.06 11.31 -3.27
C HIS A 32 1.21 9.81 -3.06
N PHE A 33 2.42 9.34 -2.78
CA PHE A 33 2.63 7.93 -2.47
C PHE A 33 1.85 7.53 -1.21
N VAL A 34 1.96 8.32 -0.13
CA VAL A 34 1.22 8.08 1.13
C VAL A 34 -0.28 8.08 0.87
N ASP A 35 -0.79 9.08 0.15
CA ASP A 35 -2.22 9.18 -0.18
C ASP A 35 -2.72 7.95 -0.92
N GLN A 36 -2.00 7.52 -1.96
CA GLN A 36 -2.37 6.35 -2.76
C GLN A 36 -2.24 5.05 -1.97
N TYR A 37 -1.23 4.91 -1.11
CA TYR A 37 -1.03 3.73 -0.26
C TYR A 37 -2.26 3.46 0.63
N PHE A 38 -2.75 4.48 1.34
CA PHE A 38 -3.92 4.34 2.20
C PHE A 38 -5.22 4.24 1.37
N ALA A 39 -5.37 5.09 0.34
CA ALA A 39 -6.59 5.11 -0.48
C ALA A 39 -6.84 3.78 -1.20
N ALA A 40 -5.79 3.06 -1.61
CA ALA A 40 -5.95 1.77 -2.26
C ALA A 40 -6.72 0.76 -1.39
N ARG A 41 -6.45 0.74 -0.08
CA ARG A 41 -7.17 -0.12 0.86
C ARG A 41 -8.61 0.33 1.05
N ASP A 42 -8.81 1.63 1.27
CA ASP A 42 -10.13 2.21 1.49
C ASP A 42 -11.06 1.94 0.30
N VAL A 43 -10.56 2.14 -0.93
CA VAL A 43 -11.31 1.90 -2.17
C VAL A 43 -11.69 0.43 -2.32
N VAL A 44 -10.76 -0.51 -2.09
CA VAL A 44 -11.06 -1.94 -2.23
C VAL A 44 -12.09 -2.40 -1.20
N ASN A 45 -11.97 -1.95 0.05
CA ASN A 45 -12.95 -2.22 1.09
C ASN A 45 -14.32 -1.61 0.75
N ALA A 46 -14.36 -0.37 0.25
CA ALA A 46 -15.59 0.28 -0.18
C ALA A 46 -16.27 -0.45 -1.33
N LEU A 47 -15.51 -0.87 -2.36
CA LEU A 47 -16.02 -1.67 -3.47
C LEU A 47 -16.60 -3.00 -3.01
N LYS A 48 -15.93 -3.68 -2.08
CA LYS A 48 -16.42 -4.95 -1.52
C LYS A 48 -17.70 -4.77 -0.72
N LEU A 49 -17.81 -3.67 0.04
CA LEU A 49 -19.01 -3.32 0.79
C LEU A 49 -20.20 -2.97 -0.12
N GLU A 50 -19.96 -2.18 -1.16
CA GLU A 50 -21.00 -1.69 -2.07
C GLU A 50 -21.51 -2.80 -3.01
N TYR A 51 -20.61 -3.60 -3.57
CA TYR A 51 -20.94 -4.57 -4.62
C TYR A 51 -20.96 -6.03 -4.14
N GLY A 52 -20.56 -6.29 -2.89
CA GLY A 52 -20.66 -7.60 -2.24
C GLY A 52 -20.03 -8.75 -3.05
N GLY A 53 -20.85 -9.75 -3.39
CA GLY A 53 -20.42 -10.92 -4.16
C GLY A 53 -20.02 -10.63 -5.60
N ASN A 54 -20.36 -9.47 -6.16
CA ASN A 54 -20.02 -9.12 -7.55
C ASN A 54 -18.55 -8.69 -7.73
N VAL A 55 -17.86 -8.42 -6.62
CA VAL A 55 -16.44 -8.10 -6.57
C VAL A 55 -15.69 -9.20 -5.84
N HIS A 56 -14.83 -9.90 -6.57
CA HIS A 56 -13.89 -10.86 -5.99
C HIS A 56 -12.56 -10.16 -5.74
N VAL A 57 -12.04 -10.30 -4.53
CA VAL A 57 -10.78 -9.69 -4.10
C VAL A 57 -9.85 -10.81 -3.67
N ASP A 58 -8.73 -10.93 -4.36
CA ASP A 58 -7.63 -11.79 -3.93
C ASP A 58 -6.54 -10.93 -3.31
N LEU A 59 -5.94 -11.43 -2.23
CA LEU A 59 -4.87 -10.76 -1.51
C LEU A 59 -3.54 -11.45 -1.79
N LEU A 60 -2.57 -10.65 -2.22
CA LEU A 60 -1.17 -11.05 -2.35
C LEU A 60 -0.31 -10.24 -1.37
N LEU A 61 0.25 -10.90 -0.37
CA LEU A 61 1.21 -10.32 0.57
C LEU A 61 2.63 -10.65 0.11
N LYS A 62 3.44 -9.61 -0.12
CA LYS A 62 4.87 -9.76 -0.41
C LYS A 62 5.68 -9.61 0.87
N HIS A 63 6.50 -10.60 1.19
CA HIS A 63 7.37 -10.56 2.36
C HIS A 63 8.57 -9.62 2.14
N ILE A 64 9.09 -9.05 3.23
CA ILE A 64 10.19 -8.07 3.25
C ILE A 64 11.54 -8.73 2.95
N ASP A 65 11.70 -9.99 3.31
CA ASP A 65 12.92 -10.80 3.15
C ASP A 65 12.96 -11.60 1.84
N ASN A 66 12.02 -11.35 0.92
CA ASN A 66 11.88 -12.09 -0.33
C ASN A 66 11.65 -13.61 -0.15
N SER A 67 11.32 -14.07 1.08
CA SER A 67 11.18 -15.49 1.43
C SER A 67 9.91 -16.15 0.88
N GLY A 68 8.98 -15.37 0.32
CA GLY A 68 7.78 -15.90 -0.30
C GLY A 68 6.70 -14.85 -0.54
N ARG A 69 5.65 -15.27 -1.23
CA ARG A 69 4.39 -14.53 -1.38
C ARG A 69 3.29 -15.33 -0.69
N LEU A 70 2.53 -14.71 0.19
CA LEU A 70 1.32 -15.33 0.72
C LEU A 70 0.14 -14.89 -0.15
N TYR A 71 -0.61 -15.87 -0.65
CA TYR A 71 -1.81 -15.65 -1.45
C TYR A 71 -3.05 -16.08 -0.66
N LYS A 72 -4.10 -15.27 -0.70
CA LYS A 72 -5.42 -15.59 -0.16
C LYS A 72 -6.49 -15.23 -1.17
N ALA A 73 -7.29 -16.20 -1.56
CA ALA A 73 -8.40 -15.97 -2.49
C ALA A 73 -9.65 -15.46 -1.76
N GLY A 74 -10.44 -14.62 -2.44
CA GLY A 74 -11.79 -14.26 -2.04
C GLY A 74 -11.92 -13.63 -0.65
N VAL A 75 -11.06 -12.67 -0.31
CA VAL A 75 -11.08 -12.01 0.99
C VAL A 75 -12.24 -11.02 1.10
N ASP A 76 -12.89 -10.98 2.27
CA ASP A 76 -14.02 -10.08 2.53
C ASP A 76 -13.58 -8.71 3.04
N LYS A 77 -12.53 -8.66 3.86
CA LYS A 77 -11.89 -7.42 4.33
C LYS A 77 -10.38 -7.60 4.36
N ILE A 78 -9.66 -6.63 3.81
CA ILE A 78 -8.19 -6.64 3.78
C ILE A 78 -7.62 -6.59 5.22
N ASP A 79 -8.25 -5.82 6.10
CA ASP A 79 -7.78 -5.53 7.45
C ASP A 79 -7.70 -6.76 8.36
N TYR A 80 -8.51 -7.80 8.09
CA TYR A 80 -8.45 -9.07 8.81
C TYR A 80 -7.21 -9.91 8.48
N HIS A 81 -6.50 -9.55 7.42
CA HIS A 81 -5.33 -10.27 6.96
C HIS A 81 -4.06 -9.43 7.07
N ILE A 82 -4.20 -8.11 7.01
CA ILE A 82 -3.07 -7.17 7.06
C ILE A 82 -3.48 -6.00 7.95
N PRO A 83 -3.21 -6.07 9.26
CA PRO A 83 -3.44 -4.93 10.12
C PRO A 83 -2.53 -3.79 9.66
N GLU A 84 -3.11 -2.59 9.50
CA GLU A 84 -2.32 -1.41 9.20
C GLU A 84 -1.40 -1.09 10.37
N ARG A 85 -0.12 -0.89 10.07
CA ARG A 85 0.93 -0.61 11.08
C ARG A 85 1.38 0.84 11.04
N HIS A 86 0.94 1.59 10.05
CA HIS A 86 1.31 2.97 9.81
C HIS A 86 0.08 3.87 9.87
N THR A 87 0.22 5.01 10.53
CA THR A 87 -0.62 6.17 10.34
C THR A 87 -0.09 7.00 9.17
N ARG A 88 -0.95 7.80 8.55
CA ARG A 88 -0.51 8.74 7.51
C ARG A 88 0.64 9.64 7.99
N ALA A 89 0.55 10.13 9.22
CA ALA A 89 1.55 11.01 9.81
C ALA A 89 2.90 10.31 10.04
N ASP A 90 2.90 9.08 10.61
CA ASP A 90 4.16 8.36 10.83
C ASP A 90 4.82 7.95 9.51
N LEU A 91 4.03 7.58 8.50
CA LEU A 91 4.59 7.19 7.21
C LEU A 91 5.20 8.41 6.53
N MET A 92 4.51 9.56 6.51
CA MET A 92 5.09 10.81 6.03
C MET A 92 6.40 11.15 6.77
N ALA A 93 6.45 11.00 8.09
CA ALA A 93 7.67 11.23 8.86
C ALA A 93 8.81 10.30 8.43
N GLN A 94 8.53 9.00 8.27
CA GLN A 94 9.51 8.00 7.83
C GLN A 94 9.98 8.22 6.39
N LEU A 95 9.17 8.86 5.55
CA LEU A 95 9.55 9.25 4.18
C LEU A 95 10.27 10.60 4.09
N GLY A 96 10.60 11.22 5.24
CA GLY A 96 11.32 12.49 5.29
C GLY A 96 10.46 13.75 5.13
N LEU A 97 9.14 13.62 5.27
CA LEU A 97 8.17 14.73 5.28
C LEU A 97 7.73 15.14 6.69
N GLY A 98 8.28 14.50 7.72
CA GLY A 98 8.07 14.87 9.12
C GLY A 98 8.83 16.15 9.40
N SER A 99 8.11 17.15 9.90
CA SER A 99 8.57 18.49 10.24
C SER A 99 10.09 18.60 10.33
N GLY A 100 10.68 19.37 9.42
CA GLY A 100 11.82 20.18 9.79
C GLY A 100 11.39 21.01 10.99
N ALA A 101 11.62 20.49 12.19
CA ALA A 101 11.92 21.33 13.33
C ALA A 101 13.24 22.00 12.96
N HIS A 102 13.09 23.18 12.38
CA HIS A 102 14.14 24.16 12.18
C HIS A 102 15.02 24.25 13.43
N SER A 103 16.33 24.26 13.17
CA SER A 103 17.37 24.99 13.92
C SER A 103 17.54 24.74 15.41
#